data_AF-A0A9N9SC02-F1
#
_entry.id   AF-A0A9N9SC02-F1
#
_cell.length_a   1.000
_cell.length_b   1.000
_cell.length_c   1.000
_cell.angle_alpha   90.00
_cell.angle_beta   90.00
_cell.angle_gamma   90.00
#
_symmetry.space_group_name_H-M   'P 1'
#
loop_
_entity.id
_entity.type
_entity.pdbx_description
1 polymer ?
#
loop_
_entity_poly.entity_id
_entity_poly.type
_entity_poly.pdbx_seq_one_letter_code
_entity_poly.pdbx_strand_id
1 'polypeptide(L)'
;MATMINLSIAGISSVIGYSACITFFILHNYPSGVLGMISGTTDGLTCFLHYLQWKGKLREWYDSSDLMKICHIGISVATVGLLCLGYFTTIQIMLKIPMMPVSGSAVISMVWSIVAIRSGIFLMYHSIKYQGGGENLLVDNEDSGNGETA
;
A
#
# COMPACT_ATOMS: atom_id res chain seq x y z
N MET A 1 4.75 19.52 5.63
CA MET A 1 3.85 18.98 6.69
C MET A 1 3.04 17.77 6.23
N ALA A 2 2.30 17.84 5.10
CA ALA A 2 1.50 16.71 4.61
C ALA A 2 2.27 15.39 4.43
N THR A 3 3.52 15.44 3.95
CA THR A 3 4.35 14.24 3.73
C THR A 3 4.73 13.52 5.01
N MET A 4 4.97 14.26 6.11
CA MET A 4 5.29 13.66 7.42
C MET A 4 4.07 12.99 8.06
N ILE A 5 2.88 13.55 7.88
CA ILE A 5 1.63 12.96 8.37
C ILE A 5 1.35 11.65 7.65
N ASN A 6 1.48 11.64 6.31
CA ASN A 6 1.28 10.44 5.51
C ASN A 6 2.31 9.35 5.84
N LEU A 7 3.56 9.73 6.11
CA LEU A 7 4.62 8.82 6.57
C LEU A 7 4.22 8.13 7.87
N SER A 8 3.80 8.90 8.88
CA SER A 8 3.40 8.35 10.18
C SER A 8 2.20 7.42 10.06
N ILE A 9 1.19 7.81 9.25
CA ILE A 9 0.00 6.98 9.02
C ILE A 9 0.37 5.66 8.35
N ALA A 10 1.19 5.70 7.30
CA ALA A 10 1.63 4.49 6.58
C ALA A 10 2.52 3.58 7.46
N GLY A 11 3.36 4.17 8.32
CA GLY A 11 4.15 3.42 9.28
C GLY A 11 3.29 2.69 10.31
N ILE A 12 2.31 3.39 10.89
CA ILE A 12 1.38 2.78 11.88
C ILE A 12 0.56 1.67 11.23
N SER A 13 0.03 1.90 10.02
CA SER A 13 -0.78 0.90 9.32
C SER A 13 0.03 -0.34 8.93
N SER A 14 1.31 -0.18 8.57
CA SER A 14 2.22 -1.30 8.35
C SER A 14 2.39 -2.17 9.61
N VAL A 15 2.63 -1.55 10.77
CA VAL A 15 2.75 -2.28 12.06
C VAL A 15 1.45 -3.03 12.40
N ILE A 16 0.30 -2.41 12.17
CA ILE A 16 -1.00 -3.05 12.36
C ILE A 16 -1.16 -4.27 11.45
N GLY A 17 -0.76 -4.19 10.17
CA GLY A 17 -0.80 -5.31 9.24
C GLY A 17 0.04 -6.51 9.67
N TYR A 18 1.27 -6.27 10.15
CA TYR A 18 2.12 -7.33 10.68
C TYR A 18 1.57 -7.93 11.98
N SER A 19 1.09 -7.09 12.90
CA SER A 19 0.46 -7.53 14.15
C SER A 19 -0.78 -8.40 13.90
N ALA A 20 -1.58 -8.01 12.91
CA ALA A 20 -2.73 -8.80 12.47
C ALA A 20 -2.33 -10.16 11.90
N CYS A 21 -1.28 -10.22 11.06
CA CYS A 21 -0.76 -11.49 10.56
C CYS A 21 -0.48 -12.46 11.73
N ILE A 22 0.30 -12.01 12.72
CA ILE A 22 0.65 -12.83 13.89
C ILE A 22 -0.61 -13.26 14.65
N THR A 23 -1.52 -12.32 14.91
CA THR A 23 -2.75 -12.59 15.67
C THR A 23 -3.66 -13.61 14.95
N PHE A 24 -3.84 -13.48 13.64
CA PHE A 24 -4.71 -14.38 12.88
C PHE A 24 -4.09 -15.75 12.61
N PHE A 25 -2.77 -15.85 12.56
CA PHE A 25 -2.08 -17.14 12.57
C PHE A 25 -2.34 -17.91 13.87
N ILE A 26 -2.26 -17.24 15.03
CA ILE A 26 -2.59 -17.85 16.34
C ILE A 26 -4.05 -18.28 16.40
N LEU A 27 -4.96 -17.50 15.81
CA LEU A 27 -6.40 -17.79 15.76
C LEU A 27 -6.80 -18.79 14.66
N HIS A 28 -5.83 -19.40 13.97
CA HIS A 28 -6.02 -20.33 12.85
C HIS A 28 -6.87 -19.76 11.69
N ASN A 29 -6.92 -18.43 11.54
CA ASN A 29 -7.57 -17.75 10.41
C ASN A 29 -6.50 -17.30 9.41
N TYR A 30 -5.94 -18.28 8.70
CA TYR A 30 -4.91 -18.07 7.68
C TYR A 30 -5.27 -17.04 6.59
N PRO A 31 -6.49 -17.01 6.00
CA PRO A 31 -6.78 -16.05 4.94
C PRO A 31 -6.68 -14.59 5.43
N SER A 32 -7.16 -14.31 6.65
CA SER A 32 -7.03 -12.98 7.25
C SER A 32 -5.58 -12.64 7.56
N GLY A 33 -4.80 -13.62 8.03
CA GLY A 33 -3.37 -13.45 8.31
C GLY A 33 -2.56 -13.10 7.06
N VAL A 34 -2.79 -13.82 5.95
CA VAL A 34 -2.11 -13.56 4.67
C VAL A 34 -2.47 -12.18 4.12
N LEU A 35 -3.75 -11.80 4.15
CA LEU A 35 -4.18 -10.46 3.73
C LEU A 35 -3.59 -9.36 4.62
N GLY A 36 -3.50 -9.61 5.92
CA GLY A 36 -2.80 -8.75 6.88
C GLY A 36 -1.33 -8.56 6.52
N MET A 37 -0.63 -9.64 6.20
CA MET A 37 0.77 -9.58 5.76
C MET A 37 0.93 -8.77 4.47
N ILE A 38 0.10 -9.03 3.44
CA ILE A 38 0.15 -8.32 2.15
C ILE A 38 -0.09 -6.82 2.35
N SER A 39 -1.10 -6.45 3.14
CA SER A 39 -1.38 -5.04 3.44
C SER A 39 -0.23 -4.39 4.24
N GLY A 40 0.33 -5.08 5.24
CA GLY A 40 1.46 -4.59 6.03
C GLY A 40 2.72 -4.36 5.20
N THR A 41 3.04 -5.26 4.27
CA THR A 41 4.18 -5.10 3.35
C THR A 41 3.96 -3.96 2.36
N THR A 42 2.73 -3.80 1.85
CA THR A 42 2.38 -2.77 0.86
C THR A 42 2.39 -1.37 1.49
N ASP A 43 1.85 -1.23 2.70
CA ASP A 43 1.93 0.01 3.49
C ASP A 43 3.37 0.30 3.93
N GLY A 44 4.15 -0.72 4.26
CA GLY A 44 5.58 -0.58 4.57
C GLY A 44 6.37 -0.03 3.38
N LEU A 45 6.10 -0.54 2.17
CA LEU A 45 6.72 -0.03 0.94
C LEU A 45 6.28 1.42 0.66
N THR A 46 4.99 1.74 0.89
CA THR A 46 4.48 3.11 0.78
C THR A 46 5.17 4.04 1.78
N CYS A 47 5.38 3.60 3.01
CA CYS A 47 6.11 4.33 4.04
C CYS A 47 7.58 4.57 3.63
N PHE A 48 8.24 3.55 3.08
CA PHE A 48 9.61 3.66 2.59
C PHE A 48 9.74 4.68 1.45
N LEU A 49 8.80 4.70 0.50
CA LEU A 49 8.74 5.72 -0.55
C LEU A 49 8.58 7.14 0.03
N HIS A 50 7.69 7.32 1.00
CA HIS A 50 7.53 8.61 1.68
C HIS A 50 8.80 9.03 2.42
N TYR A 51 9.50 8.09 3.04
CA TYR A 51 10.76 8.34 3.73
C TYR A 51 11.85 8.81 2.76
N LEU A 52 12.01 8.12 1.64
CA LEU A 52 12.96 8.49 0.59
C LEU A 52 12.63 9.86 -0.02
N GLN A 53 11.35 10.14 -0.25
CA GLN A 53 10.90 11.46 -0.71
C GLN A 53 11.22 12.55 0.31
N TRP A 54 10.97 12.30 1.60
CA TRP A 54 11.28 13.27 2.65
C TRP A 54 12.78 13.57 2.76
N LYS A 55 13.62 12.57 2.50
CA LYS A 55 15.08 12.71 2.43
C LYS A 55 15.60 13.29 1.10
N GLY A 56 14.72 13.52 0.12
CA GLY A 56 15.12 13.97 -1.23
C GLY A 56 15.96 12.95 -2.01
N LYS A 57 16.04 11.70 -1.54
CA LYS A 57 16.88 10.64 -2.14
C LYS A 57 16.14 9.70 -3.08
N LEU A 58 14.87 10.00 -3.39
CA LEU A 58 14.02 9.12 -4.18
C LEU A 58 14.61 8.87 -5.58
N ARG A 59 15.10 9.90 -6.28
CA ARG A 59 15.73 9.78 -7.61
C ARG A 59 17.13 9.15 -7.60
N GLU A 60 17.81 9.15 -6.46
CA GLU A 60 19.12 8.49 -6.30
C GLU A 60 18.92 6.97 -6.16
N TRP A 61 17.82 6.55 -5.53
CA TRP A 61 17.51 5.16 -5.25
C TRP A 61 16.62 4.49 -6.29
N TYR A 62 15.74 5.25 -6.94
CA TYR A 62 14.75 4.73 -7.87
C TYR A 62 14.72 5.53 -9.16
N ASP A 63 14.90 4.83 -10.27
CA ASP A 63 14.64 5.36 -11.60
C ASP A 63 13.12 5.34 -11.90
N SER A 64 12.69 6.10 -12.91
CA SER A 64 11.30 6.16 -13.37
C SER A 64 10.76 4.77 -13.73
N SER A 65 11.62 3.90 -14.26
CA SER A 65 11.31 2.51 -14.61
C SER A 65 10.94 1.66 -13.40
N ASP A 66 11.62 1.88 -12.27
CA ASP A 66 11.40 1.10 -11.05
C ASP A 66 10.18 1.60 -10.26
N LEU A 67 9.88 2.90 -10.31
CA LEU A 67 8.61 3.45 -9.80
C LEU A 67 7.41 2.83 -10.54
N MET A 68 7.51 2.62 -11.85
CA MET A 68 6.47 1.92 -12.63
C MET A 68 6.28 0.47 -12.21
N LYS A 69 7.35 -0.24 -11.82
CA LYS A 69 7.25 -1.61 -11.29
C LYS A 69 6.52 -1.61 -9.95
N ILE A 70 6.82 -0.66 -9.07
CA ILE A 70 6.12 -0.52 -7.78
C ILE A 70 4.64 -0.20 -7.99
N CYS A 71 4.32 0.65 -8.97
CA CYS A 71 2.94 0.93 -9.36
C CYS A 71 2.19 -0.34 -9.79
N HIS A 72 2.80 -1.18 -10.64
CA HIS A 72 2.22 -2.48 -11.03
C HIS A 72 2.01 -3.42 -9.85
N ILE A 73 2.94 -3.44 -8.88
CA ILE A 73 2.76 -4.21 -7.65
C ILE A 73 1.54 -3.72 -6.88
N GLY A 74 1.38 -2.40 -6.71
CA GLY A 74 0.21 -1.81 -6.06
C GLY A 74 -1.11 -2.18 -6.74
N ILE A 75 -1.15 -2.15 -8.08
CA ILE A 75 -2.31 -2.59 -8.88
C ILE A 75 -2.60 -4.07 -8.64
N SER A 76 -1.57 -4.93 -8.71
CA SER A 76 -1.74 -6.38 -8.51
C SER A 76 -2.31 -6.71 -7.12
N VAL A 77 -1.83 -6.03 -6.08
CA VAL A 77 -2.33 -6.17 -4.70
C VAL A 77 -3.77 -5.71 -4.59
N ALA A 78 -4.12 -4.59 -5.21
CA ALA A 78 -5.50 -4.11 -5.24
C ALA A 78 -6.44 -5.09 -5.97
N THR A 79 -6.02 -5.68 -7.08
CA THR A 79 -6.79 -6.69 -7.80
C THR A 79 -6.97 -7.96 -6.97
N VAL A 80 -5.92 -8.46 -6.33
CA VAL A 80 -6.00 -9.63 -5.45
C VAL A 80 -6.94 -9.35 -4.27
N GLY A 81 -6.84 -8.19 -3.63
CA GLY A 81 -7.76 -7.78 -2.57
C GLY A 81 -9.21 -7.72 -3.05
N LEU A 82 -9.46 -7.22 -4.26
CA LEU A 82 -10.81 -7.16 -4.84
C LEU A 82 -11.38 -8.56 -5.13
N LEU A 83 -10.57 -9.47 -5.66
CA LEU A 83 -10.96 -10.86 -5.88
C LEU A 83 -11.28 -11.58 -4.56
N CYS A 84 -10.44 -11.40 -3.54
CA CYS A 84 -10.69 -11.93 -2.20
C CYS A 84 -11.98 -11.37 -1.60
N LEU A 85 -12.22 -10.06 -1.74
CA LEU A 85 -13.45 -9.43 -1.27
C LEU A 85 -14.68 -10.05 -1.93
N GLY A 86 -14.66 -10.21 -3.26
CA GLY A 86 -15.74 -10.86 -4.00
C GLY A 86 -15.99 -12.29 -3.52
N TYR A 87 -14.92 -13.09 -3.40
CA TYR A 87 -14.99 -14.46 -2.93
C TYR A 87 -15.60 -14.59 -1.52
N PHE A 88 -15.08 -13.84 -0.54
CA PHE A 88 -15.59 -13.89 0.83
C PHE A 88 -17.02 -13.32 0.95
N THR A 89 -17.36 -12.33 0.13
CA THR A 89 -18.73 -11.79 0.06
C THR A 89 -19.71 -12.84 -0.45
N THR A 90 -19.38 -13.55 -1.54
CA THR A 90 -20.22 -14.62 -2.08
C THR A 90 -20.42 -15.75 -1.06
N ILE A 91 -19.34 -16.19 -0.40
CA ILE A 91 -19.40 -17.21 0.67
C ILE A 91 -20.32 -16.77 1.80
N GLN A 92 -20.23 -15.51 2.25
CA GLN A 92 -21.09 -15.02 3.33
C GLN A 92 -22.56 -14.93 2.97
N ILE A 93 -22.87 -14.50 1.75
CA ILE A 93 -24.26 -14.44 1.27
C ILE A 93 -24.86 -15.84 1.16
N MET A 94 -24.09 -16.82 0.67
CA MET A 94 -24.57 -18.18 0.42
C MET A 94 -24.71 -19.01 1.70
N LEU A 95 -23.73 -18.93 2.61
CA LEU A 95 -23.65 -19.81 3.78
C LEU A 95 -24.20 -19.19 5.07
N LYS A 96 -24.55 -17.89 5.08
CA LYS A 96 -25.08 -17.14 6.25
C LYS A 96 -24.32 -17.45 7.55
N ILE A 97 -22.99 -17.54 7.46
CA ILE A 97 -22.17 -18.02 8.57
C ILE A 97 -22.18 -16.97 9.67
N PRO A 98 -22.45 -17.35 10.93
CA PRO A 98 -22.38 -16.44 12.07
C PRO A 98 -20.95 -15.88 12.23
N MET A 99 -20.85 -14.64 12.71
CA MET A 99 -19.58 -13.92 12.85
C MET A 99 -18.60 -14.59 13.84
N MET A 100 -19.10 -15.44 14.72
CA MET A 100 -18.32 -16.27 15.65
C MET A 100 -18.47 -17.75 15.22
N PRO A 101 -17.40 -18.57 15.25
CA PRO A 101 -16.05 -18.30 15.79
C PRO A 101 -15.10 -17.60 14.82
N VAL A 102 -14.14 -16.83 15.35
CA VAL A 102 -13.17 -16.03 14.59
C VAL A 102 -12.33 -16.87 13.62
N SER A 103 -12.05 -18.13 13.96
CA SER A 103 -11.27 -19.05 13.12
C SER A 103 -11.90 -19.28 11.72
N GLY A 104 -13.23 -19.28 11.62
CA GLY A 104 -13.95 -19.49 10.36
C GLY A 104 -14.68 -18.26 9.81
N SER A 105 -14.50 -17.10 10.44
CA SER A 105 -15.31 -15.93 10.12
C SER A 105 -14.81 -15.24 8.87
N ALA A 106 -15.58 -15.35 7.79
CA ALA A 106 -15.31 -14.71 6.52
C ALA A 106 -15.48 -13.18 6.58
N VAL A 107 -16.13 -12.63 7.62
CA VAL A 107 -16.25 -11.18 7.84
C VAL A 107 -14.90 -10.53 8.09
N ILE A 108 -14.04 -11.16 8.90
CA ILE A 108 -12.70 -10.62 9.17
C ILE A 108 -11.87 -10.61 7.87
N SER A 109 -11.93 -11.67 7.07
CA SER A 109 -11.23 -11.73 5.78
C SER A 109 -11.73 -10.66 4.80
N MET A 110 -13.02 -10.30 4.82
CA MET A 110 -13.55 -9.19 4.03
C MET A 110 -12.95 -7.85 4.44
N VAL A 111 -12.86 -7.57 5.75
CA VAL A 111 -12.25 -6.33 6.25
C VAL A 111 -10.80 -6.24 5.79
N TRP A 112 -10.02 -7.32 5.93
CA TRP A 112 -8.64 -7.35 5.47
C TRP A 112 -8.48 -7.26 3.96
N SER A 113 -9.44 -7.76 3.19
CA SER A 113 -9.48 -7.56 1.74
C SER A 113 -9.65 -6.07 1.40
N ILE A 114 -10.54 -5.35 2.09
CA ILE A 114 -10.71 -3.90 1.91
C ILE A 114 -9.44 -3.14 2.30
N VAL A 115 -8.79 -3.54 3.39
CA VAL A 115 -7.52 -2.94 3.84
C VAL A 115 -6.42 -3.17 2.79
N ALA A 116 -6.33 -4.37 2.21
CA ALA A 116 -5.40 -4.67 1.13
C ALA A 116 -5.67 -3.85 -0.14
N ILE A 117 -6.95 -3.69 -0.54
CA ILE A 117 -7.34 -2.82 -1.66
C ILE A 117 -6.91 -1.38 -1.40
N ARG A 118 -7.25 -0.83 -0.22
CA ARG A 118 -6.86 0.52 0.18
C ARG A 118 -5.35 0.70 0.11
N SER A 119 -4.60 -0.23 0.69
CA SER A 119 -3.14 -0.21 0.72
C SER A 119 -2.54 -0.21 -0.70
N GLY A 120 -3.04 -1.09 -1.58
CA GLY A 120 -2.61 -1.15 -2.99
C GLY A 120 -2.91 0.13 -3.77
N ILE A 121 -4.10 0.72 -3.60
CA ILE A 121 -4.48 1.99 -4.23
C ILE A 121 -3.58 3.14 -3.74
N PHE A 122 -3.28 3.20 -2.44
CA PHE A 122 -2.39 4.21 -1.88
C PHE A 122 -0.99 4.10 -2.48
N LEU A 123 -0.43 2.89 -2.57
CA LEU A 123 0.87 2.66 -3.18
C LEU A 123 0.90 3.10 -4.65
N MET A 124 -0.14 2.75 -5.42
CA MET A 124 -0.30 3.16 -6.81
C MET A 124 -0.35 4.69 -6.95
N TYR A 125 -1.23 5.36 -6.18
CA TYR A 125 -1.41 6.81 -6.23
C TYR A 125 -0.11 7.54 -5.92
N HIS A 126 0.61 7.11 -4.88
CA HIS A 126 1.87 7.73 -4.49
C HIS A 126 2.98 7.49 -5.52
N SER A 127 3.05 6.28 -6.10
CA SER A 127 4.04 5.97 -7.14
C SER A 127 3.85 6.87 -8.38
N ILE A 128 2.61 7.04 -8.85
CA ILE A 128 2.29 7.94 -9.98
C ILE A 128 2.60 9.40 -9.63
N LYS A 129 2.23 9.83 -8.42
CA LYS A 129 2.49 11.20 -7.97
C LYS A 129 3.98 11.52 -7.90
N TYR A 130 4.81 10.57 -7.45
CA TYR A 130 6.25 10.77 -7.38
C TYR A 130 6.92 10.73 -8.76
N GLN A 131 6.35 10.00 -9.71
CA GLN A 131 6.78 10.03 -11.11
C GLN A 131 6.52 11.41 -11.73
N GLY A 132 5.29 11.92 -11.69
CA GLY A 132 4.94 13.23 -12.27
C GLY A 132 5.48 14.45 -11.51
N GLY A 133 5.76 14.29 -10.20
CA GLY A 133 6.45 15.32 -9.41
C GLY A 133 7.93 15.46 -9.76
N GLY A 134 8.56 14.42 -10.31
CA GLY A 134 9.95 14.44 -10.75
C GLY A 134 10.19 15.29 -12.01
N GLU A 135 9.25 15.27 -12.96
CA GLU A 135 9.31 16.09 -14.18
C GLU A 135 9.24 17.60 -13.87
N ASN A 136 8.33 18.02 -12.98
CA ASN A 136 8.21 19.43 -12.61
C ASN A 136 9.46 19.96 -11.87
N LEU A 137 10.17 19.12 -11.14
CA LEU A 137 11.42 19.50 -10.45
C LEU A 137 12.62 19.61 -11.39
N LEU A 138 12.56 18.94 -12.56
CA LEU A 138 13.58 19.02 -13.60
C LEU A 138 13.42 20.29 -14.44
N VAL A 139 12.19 20.64 -14.81
CA VAL A 139 11.89 21.90 -15.50
C VAL A 139 12.31 23.11 -14.64
N ASP A 140 12.08 23.06 -13.32
CA ASP A 140 12.47 24.14 -12.41
C ASP A 140 14.00 24.27 -12.24
N ASN A 141 14.75 23.16 -12.37
CA ASN A 141 16.22 23.18 -12.29
C ASN A 141 16.89 23.58 -13.61
N GLU A 142 16.31 23.26 -14.78
CA GLU A 142 16.86 23.72 -16.07
C GLU A 142 16.68 25.23 -16.26
N ASP A 143 15.58 25.82 -15.79
CA ASP A 143 15.35 27.26 -15.91
C ASP A 143 16.26 28.07 -14.96
N SER A 144 16.67 27.46 -13.85
CA SER A 144 17.61 28.08 -12.89
C SER A 144 19.08 28.05 -13.35
N GLY A 145 19.43 27.20 -14.33
CA GLY A 145 20.81 27.02 -14.82
C GLY A 145 21.16 27.81 -16.10
N ASN A 146 20.17 28.35 -16.80
CA ASN A 146 20.38 29.06 -18.07
C ASN A 146 20.43 30.60 -17.93
N GLY A 147 20.47 31.11 -16.70
CA GLY A 147 20.51 32.55 -16.38
C GLY A 147 21.91 33.13 -16.11
N GLU A 148 22.97 32.32 -16.10
CA GLU A 148 24.34 32.75 -15.70
C GLU A 148 25.34 32.83 -16.86
N THR A 149 24.88 32.92 -18.11
CA THR A 149 25.74 33.27 -19.26
C THR A 149 25.17 34.45 -20.02
N ALA A 150 25.39 35.66 -19.50
CA ALA A 150 25.32 36.93 -20.23
C ALA A 150 26.46 37.84 -19.79
#